data_AF-A0A380UB37-F1
#
_entry.id   AF-A0A380UB37-F1
#
_cell.length_a   1.000
_cell.length_b   1.000
_cell.length_c   1.000
_cell.angle_alpha   90.00
_cell.angle_beta   90.00
_cell.angle_gamma   90.00
#
_symmetry.space_group_name_H-M   'P 1'
#
loop_
_entity.id
_entity.type
_entity.pdbx_description
1 polymer ?
#
loop_
_entity_poly.entity_id
_entity_poly.type
_entity_poly.pdbx_seq_one_letter_code
_entity_poly.pdbx_strand_id
1 'polypeptide(L)'
;MQTLLSSVVKRLRKVYQKAEDFIEEEREFPLSQVFVNATMERYVTNNVEIMQDLHADLYDGWLRLYTTLDVKGLHTTLSVDLKLIQMEMNQDVQLMVFEQISNTQVIEAKFKNIFQKWGFHIAIWYYQKFKEEDPLGKILAHFEIVTVKDDLLYLDLNRWFGKKPSIIETLSKVHVNRARVRPAELIVWGNVNLTAILYPPNDDDFGEDELEDSTVTPIQQKKAKRK
;
A
#
# COMPACT_ATOMS: atom_id res chain seq x y z
N MET A 1 -34.67 3.48 -11.16
CA MET A 1 -34.36 2.29 -10.32
C MET A 1 -33.08 2.60 -9.55
N GLN A 2 -33.17 2.69 -8.23
CA GLN A 2 -32.06 2.98 -7.32
C GLN A 2 -31.71 1.69 -6.58
N THR A 3 -30.66 0.95 -6.98
CA THR A 3 -30.34 -0.30 -6.24
C THR A 3 -28.89 -0.78 -6.23
N LEU A 4 -27.90 -0.11 -6.85
CA LEU A 4 -26.51 -0.58 -6.82
C LEU A 4 -25.57 0.22 -5.89
N LEU A 5 -25.78 1.54 -5.75
CA LEU A 5 -25.01 2.36 -4.79
C LEU A 5 -25.33 2.02 -3.33
N SER A 6 -26.54 1.52 -3.04
CA SER A 6 -27.01 1.35 -1.66
C SER A 6 -26.38 0.18 -0.90
N SER A 7 -25.96 -0.88 -1.60
CA SER A 7 -25.35 -2.06 -0.98
C SER A 7 -23.88 -1.82 -0.62
N VAL A 8 -23.15 -1.12 -1.49
CA VAL A 8 -21.76 -0.69 -1.27
C VAL A 8 -21.70 0.33 -0.14
N VAL A 9 -22.56 1.37 -0.18
CA VAL A 9 -22.66 2.37 0.90
C VAL A 9 -23.03 1.75 2.25
N LYS A 10 -23.83 0.67 2.25
CA LYS A 10 -24.18 -0.06 3.50
C LYS A 10 -23.01 -0.86 4.06
N ARG A 11 -22.15 -1.47 3.23
CA ARG A 11 -20.91 -2.12 3.71
C ARG A 11 -19.87 -1.12 4.18
N LEU A 12 -19.70 -0.01 3.45
CA LEU A 12 -18.87 1.11 3.87
C LEU A 12 -19.33 1.65 5.23
N ARG A 13 -20.64 1.93 5.40
CA ARG A 13 -21.24 2.36 6.68
C ARG A 13 -21.07 1.36 7.83
N LYS A 14 -21.06 0.05 7.54
CA LYS A 14 -20.94 -0.97 8.59
C LYS A 14 -19.54 -0.97 9.24
N VAL A 15 -18.51 -0.54 8.51
CA VAL A 15 -17.16 -0.35 9.05
C VAL A 15 -17.08 0.95 9.86
N TYR A 16 -17.75 2.02 9.42
CA TYR A 16 -17.85 3.27 10.20
C TYR A 16 -18.50 3.08 11.58
N GLN A 17 -19.43 2.13 11.74
CA GLN A 17 -20.07 1.84 13.03
C GLN A 17 -19.24 0.92 13.94
N LYS A 18 -18.19 0.26 13.44
CA LYS A 18 -17.35 -0.64 14.25
C LYS A 18 -16.25 0.10 15.03
N ALA A 19 -16.21 1.42 14.94
CA ALA A 19 -15.26 2.29 15.64
C ALA A 19 -15.74 2.69 17.07
N GLU A 20 -16.91 2.24 17.51
CA GLU A 20 -17.49 2.64 18.80
C GLU A 20 -16.82 1.95 20.01
N ASP A 21 -16.08 0.86 19.81
CA ASP A 21 -15.44 0.07 20.88
C ASP A 21 -13.95 0.40 21.13
N PHE A 22 -13.36 1.37 20.42
CA PHE A 22 -11.93 1.72 20.60
C PHE A 22 -11.78 3.14 21.17
N ILE A 23 -11.67 3.22 22.50
CA ILE A 23 -11.30 4.44 23.23
C ILE A 23 -9.77 4.60 23.15
N GLU A 24 -9.24 4.94 21.98
CA GLU A 24 -7.83 5.32 21.80
C GLU A 24 -7.75 6.56 20.90
N GLU A 25 -6.83 7.48 21.21
CA GLU A 25 -6.67 8.73 20.45
C GLU A 25 -6.24 8.43 19.00
N GLU A 26 -7.13 8.72 18.04
CA GLU A 26 -6.81 8.69 16.61
C GLU A 26 -5.70 9.70 16.31
N ARG A 27 -4.55 9.24 15.79
CA ARG A 27 -3.42 10.10 15.44
C ARG A 27 -3.24 10.22 13.93
N GLU A 28 -2.83 11.41 13.52
CA GLU A 28 -2.45 11.72 12.14
C GLU A 28 -0.97 11.37 11.92
N PHE A 29 -0.70 10.49 10.95
CA PHE A 29 0.63 10.10 10.51
C PHE A 29 0.83 10.51 9.06
N PRO A 30 1.66 11.53 8.79
CA PRO A 30 2.02 11.89 7.42
C PRO A 30 3.06 10.91 6.87
N LEU A 31 2.72 10.20 5.79
CA LEU A 31 3.65 9.37 5.04
C LEU A 31 4.13 10.13 3.81
N SER A 32 5.44 10.33 3.66
CA SER A 32 5.96 11.01 2.47
C SER A 32 5.77 10.17 1.21
N GLN A 33 5.64 10.82 0.05
CA GLN A 33 5.59 10.13 -1.25
C GLN A 33 6.80 9.22 -1.46
N VAL A 34 7.98 9.64 -1.03
CA VAL A 34 9.20 8.82 -1.08
C VAL A 34 9.02 7.52 -0.30
N PHE A 35 8.44 7.59 0.89
CA PHE A 35 8.16 6.41 1.70
C PHE A 35 7.10 5.50 1.07
N VAL A 36 6.03 6.08 0.52
CA VAL A 36 4.99 5.35 -0.21
C VAL A 36 5.59 4.60 -1.40
N ASN A 37 6.42 5.28 -2.20
CA ASN A 37 7.05 4.69 -3.39
C ASN A 37 8.08 3.61 -3.01
N ALA A 38 8.91 3.84 -1.99
CA ALA A 38 9.84 2.83 -1.48
C ALA A 38 9.10 1.58 -0.96
N THR A 39 7.91 1.76 -0.38
CA THR A 39 7.05 0.65 0.05
C THR A 39 6.51 -0.12 -1.16
N MET A 40 6.00 0.58 -2.18
CA MET A 40 5.55 -0.05 -3.43
C MET A 40 6.68 -0.83 -4.12
N GLU A 41 7.88 -0.25 -4.20
CA GLU A 41 9.04 -0.89 -4.77
C GLU A 41 9.42 -2.16 -4.01
N ARG A 42 9.56 -2.08 -2.68
CA ARG A 42 9.98 -3.18 -1.82
C ARG A 42 9.00 -4.36 -1.85
N TYR A 43 7.71 -4.07 -1.88
CA TYR A 43 6.68 -5.08 -1.67
C TYR A 43 5.94 -5.51 -2.93
N VAL A 44 5.88 -4.67 -3.97
CA VAL A 44 5.17 -5.00 -5.20
C VAL A 44 6.18 -5.16 -6.35
N THR A 45 6.94 -4.11 -6.71
CA THR A 45 7.87 -4.15 -7.86
C THR A 45 8.87 -5.29 -7.72
N ASN A 46 9.57 -5.39 -6.59
CA ASN A 46 10.58 -6.42 -6.36
C ASN A 46 10.02 -7.85 -6.23
N ASN A 47 8.70 -8.01 -6.09
CA ASN A 47 8.05 -9.31 -5.97
C ASN A 47 7.25 -9.70 -7.23
N VAL A 48 7.19 -8.85 -8.25
CA VAL A 48 6.45 -9.11 -9.50
C VAL A 48 7.45 -9.05 -10.65
N GLU A 49 7.82 -10.22 -11.19
CA GLU A 49 8.93 -10.38 -12.17
C GLU A 49 8.85 -9.47 -13.40
N ILE A 50 7.63 -9.16 -13.85
CA ILE A 50 7.39 -8.37 -15.05
C ILE A 50 7.34 -6.86 -14.79
N MET A 51 7.30 -6.45 -13.52
CA MET A 51 7.14 -5.05 -13.14
C MET A 51 8.50 -4.45 -12.87
N GLN A 52 8.96 -3.58 -13.77
CA GLN A 52 10.26 -2.93 -13.65
C GLN A 52 10.20 -1.72 -12.74
N ASP A 53 9.05 -1.05 -12.71
CA ASP A 53 8.84 0.15 -11.90
C ASP A 53 7.37 0.28 -11.50
N LEU A 54 7.13 0.77 -10.28
CA LEU A 54 5.82 1.11 -9.76
C LEU A 54 6.00 2.26 -8.76
N HIS A 55 5.45 3.42 -9.08
CA HIS A 55 5.49 4.57 -8.18
C HIS A 55 4.22 5.41 -8.31
N ALA A 56 3.95 6.20 -7.28
CA ALA A 56 2.84 7.14 -7.24
C ALA A 56 3.33 8.57 -7.08
N ASP A 57 2.69 9.48 -7.81
CA ASP A 57 2.73 10.91 -7.55
C ASP A 57 1.48 11.31 -6.77
N LEU A 58 1.68 11.90 -5.59
CA LEU A 58 0.60 12.26 -4.67
C LEU A 58 0.18 13.72 -4.91
N TYR A 59 -1.08 13.93 -5.29
CA TYR A 59 -1.71 15.23 -5.50
C TYR A 59 -2.76 15.52 -4.42
N ASP A 60 -3.41 16.68 -4.48
CA ASP A 60 -4.49 16.99 -3.54
C ASP A 60 -5.75 16.15 -3.86
N GLY A 61 -6.02 15.16 -3.01
CA GLY A 61 -7.21 14.32 -3.07
C GLY A 61 -7.18 13.16 -4.07
N TRP A 62 -6.11 13.02 -4.86
CA TRP A 62 -5.91 11.92 -5.81
C TRP A 62 -4.42 11.65 -6.00
N LEU A 63 -4.08 10.51 -6.61
CA LEU A 63 -2.71 10.13 -6.94
C LEU A 63 -2.64 9.66 -8.39
N ARG A 64 -1.50 9.90 -9.04
CA ARG A 64 -1.18 9.27 -10.32
C ARG A 64 -0.29 8.07 -10.06
N LEU A 65 -0.74 6.90 -10.47
CA LEU A 65 0.08 5.69 -10.44
C LEU A 65 0.77 5.53 -11.79
N TYR A 66 2.08 5.28 -11.75
CA TYR A 66 2.88 4.92 -12.90
C TYR A 66 3.38 3.50 -12.73
N THR A 67 3.30 2.72 -13.80
CA THR A 67 3.87 1.37 -13.83
C THR A 67 4.61 1.16 -15.12
N THR A 68 5.78 0.53 -15.02
CA THR A 68 6.53 0.07 -16.18
C THR A 68 6.58 -1.44 -16.18
N LEU A 69 6.08 -2.03 -17.26
CA LEU A 69 5.99 -3.47 -17.46
C LEU A 69 6.96 -3.89 -18.56
N ASP A 70 7.70 -4.98 -18.33
CA ASP A 70 8.47 -5.66 -19.37
C ASP A 70 8.02 -7.11 -19.49
N VAL A 71 7.38 -7.41 -20.62
CA VAL A 71 6.89 -8.75 -20.92
C VAL A 71 7.38 -9.16 -22.30
N LYS A 72 8.32 -10.11 -22.35
CA LYS A 72 8.83 -10.71 -23.60
C LYS A 72 9.32 -9.66 -24.63
N GLY A 73 9.95 -8.58 -24.15
CA GLY A 73 10.46 -7.48 -24.98
C GLY A 73 9.42 -6.45 -25.39
N LEU A 74 8.21 -6.50 -24.82
CA LEU A 74 7.29 -5.36 -24.77
C LEU A 74 7.61 -4.59 -23.49
N HIS A 75 8.19 -3.41 -23.64
CA HIS A 75 8.43 -2.50 -22.54
C HIS A 75 7.42 -1.36 -22.62
N THR A 76 6.50 -1.29 -21.67
CA THR A 76 5.43 -0.29 -21.69
C THR A 76 5.31 0.41 -20.35
N THR A 77 5.23 1.73 -20.41
CA THR A 77 4.97 2.59 -19.26
C THR A 77 3.53 3.09 -19.37
N LEU A 78 2.77 2.82 -18.32
CA LEU A 78 1.37 3.16 -18.18
C LEU A 78 1.22 4.15 -17.03
N SER A 79 0.25 5.06 -17.15
CA SER A 79 -0.18 5.89 -16.03
C SER A 79 -1.68 5.95 -15.91
N VAL A 80 -2.14 6.17 -14.68
CA VAL A 80 -3.57 6.28 -14.35
C VAL A 80 -3.74 7.22 -13.16
N ASP A 81 -4.82 7.99 -13.17
CA ASP A 81 -5.21 8.80 -12.03
C ASP A 81 -6.23 8.03 -11.17
N LEU A 82 -5.90 7.88 -9.89
CA LEU A 82 -6.65 7.12 -8.91
C LEU A 82 -7.02 8.02 -7.74
N LYS A 83 -8.22 7.82 -7.22
CA LYS A 83 -8.70 8.45 -5.99
C LYS A 83 -8.79 7.41 -4.89
N LEU A 84 -8.09 7.64 -3.79
CA LEU A 84 -8.19 6.76 -2.63
C LEU A 84 -9.55 6.95 -1.95
N ILE A 85 -10.36 5.90 -1.94
CA ILE A 85 -11.70 5.89 -1.33
C ILE A 85 -11.63 5.41 0.10
N GLN A 86 -10.85 4.35 0.34
CA GLN A 86 -10.71 3.74 1.65
C GLN A 86 -9.32 3.12 1.81
N MET A 87 -8.80 3.17 3.03
CA MET A 87 -7.59 2.46 3.44
C MET A 87 -7.86 1.85 4.81
N GLU A 88 -7.60 0.56 4.93
CA GLU A 88 -7.66 -0.19 6.18
C GLU A 88 -6.36 -0.97 6.32
N MET A 89 -5.60 -0.70 7.38
CA MET A 89 -4.40 -1.47 7.70
C MET A 89 -4.41 -1.84 9.17
N ASN A 90 -4.55 -3.12 9.46
CA ASN A 90 -4.40 -3.74 10.77
C ASN A 90 -3.74 -5.11 10.58
N GLN A 91 -3.54 -5.90 11.64
CA GLN A 91 -2.89 -7.21 11.54
C GLN A 91 -3.61 -8.21 10.60
N ASP A 92 -4.93 -8.10 10.46
CA ASP A 92 -5.75 -9.05 9.72
C ASP A 92 -6.06 -8.56 8.29
N VAL A 93 -6.21 -7.25 8.12
CA VAL A 93 -6.68 -6.59 6.90
C VAL A 93 -5.68 -5.53 6.48
N GLN A 94 -5.11 -5.67 5.28
CA GLN A 94 -4.27 -4.65 4.65
C GLN A 94 -4.84 -4.32 3.28
N LEU A 95 -5.86 -3.47 3.25
CA LEU A 95 -6.66 -3.19 2.06
C LEU A 95 -6.65 -1.70 1.72
N MET A 96 -6.37 -1.39 0.46
CA MET A 96 -6.59 -0.07 -0.12
C MET A 96 -7.61 -0.16 -1.26
N VAL A 97 -8.55 0.76 -1.29
CA VAL A 97 -9.61 0.82 -2.31
C VAL A 97 -9.48 2.12 -3.08
N PHE A 98 -9.31 1.99 -4.39
CA PHE A 98 -9.17 3.12 -5.30
C PHE A 98 -10.34 3.20 -6.28
N GLU A 99 -10.84 4.40 -6.50
CA GLU A 99 -11.70 4.75 -7.63
C GLU A 99 -10.82 5.26 -8.76
N GLN A 100 -10.99 4.72 -9.96
CA GLN A 100 -10.28 5.19 -11.12
C GLN A 100 -10.96 6.44 -11.70
N ILE A 101 -10.23 7.56 -11.75
CA ILE A 101 -10.79 8.86 -12.18
C ILE A 101 -10.34 9.27 -13.58
N SER A 102 -9.32 8.62 -14.15
CA SER A 102 -8.90 8.82 -15.54
C SER A 102 -8.67 7.51 -16.27
N ASN A 103 -8.77 7.58 -17.59
CA ASN A 103 -8.42 6.45 -18.45
C ASN A 103 -6.91 6.20 -18.39
N THR A 104 -6.51 4.95 -18.49
CA THR A 104 -5.10 4.55 -18.56
C THR A 104 -4.46 5.14 -19.79
N GLN A 105 -3.38 5.87 -19.55
CA GLN A 105 -2.57 6.50 -20.56
C GLN A 105 -1.34 5.65 -20.79
N VAL A 106 -1.03 5.40 -22.06
CA VAL A 106 0.25 4.82 -22.45
C VAL A 106 1.23 5.96 -22.65
N ILE A 107 2.16 6.09 -21.71
CA ILE A 107 3.22 7.11 -21.78
C ILE A 107 4.27 6.67 -22.79
N GLU A 108 4.71 5.42 -22.69
CA GLU A 108 5.71 4.85 -23.57
C GLU A 108 5.39 3.39 -23.88
N ALA A 109 5.66 2.98 -25.12
CA ALA A 109 5.60 1.58 -25.51
C ALA A 109 6.70 1.29 -26.54
N LYS A 110 7.67 0.47 -26.13
CA LYS A 110 8.73 -0.06 -26.97
C LYS A 110 8.40 -1.51 -27.30
N PHE A 111 8.43 -1.82 -28.59
CA PHE A 111 8.09 -3.14 -29.12
C PHE A 111 9.32 -3.77 -29.73
N LYS A 112 9.56 -5.04 -29.43
CA LYS A 112 10.60 -5.82 -30.10
C LYS A 112 10.26 -6.07 -31.57
N ASN A 113 9.00 -6.38 -31.87
CA ASN A 113 8.55 -6.78 -33.20
C ASN A 113 7.31 -6.00 -33.70
N ILE A 114 7.16 -5.87 -35.02
CA ILE A 114 6.01 -5.19 -35.66
C ILE A 114 4.68 -5.87 -35.31
N PHE A 115 4.64 -7.21 -35.18
CA PHE A 115 3.44 -7.92 -34.75
C PHE A 115 3.01 -7.56 -33.32
N GLN A 116 3.97 -7.36 -32.40
CA GLN A 116 3.66 -6.92 -31.03
C GLN A 116 3.10 -5.51 -31.03
N LYS A 117 3.64 -4.62 -31.87
CA LYS A 117 3.11 -3.26 -32.06
C LYS A 117 1.66 -3.28 -32.52
N TRP A 118 1.34 -4.08 -33.54
CA TRP A 118 -0.04 -4.24 -34.00
C TRP A 118 -0.94 -4.83 -32.92
N GLY A 119 -0.50 -5.90 -32.23
CA GLY A 119 -1.26 -6.51 -31.15
C GLY A 119 -1.56 -5.55 -30.00
N PHE A 120 -0.59 -4.73 -29.60
CA PHE A 120 -0.75 -3.73 -28.55
C PHE A 120 -1.73 -2.62 -28.96
N HIS A 121 -1.58 -2.07 -30.17
CA HIS A 121 -2.52 -1.06 -30.66
C HIS A 121 -3.94 -1.61 -30.83
N ILE A 122 -4.09 -2.86 -31.29
CA ILE A 122 -5.40 -3.53 -31.38
C ILE A 122 -5.99 -3.72 -29.99
N ALA A 123 -5.19 -4.16 -29.01
CA ALA A 123 -5.64 -4.34 -27.64
C ALA A 123 -6.11 -3.01 -27.03
N ILE A 124 -5.32 -1.94 -27.14
CA ILE A 124 -5.69 -0.60 -26.67
C ILE A 124 -6.95 -0.12 -27.37
N TRP A 125 -7.00 -0.21 -28.70
CA TRP A 125 -8.14 0.22 -29.48
C TRP A 125 -9.41 -0.56 -29.11
N TYR A 126 -9.30 -1.86 -28.87
CA TYR A 126 -10.41 -2.70 -28.42
C TYR A 126 -10.91 -2.28 -27.04
N TYR A 127 -10.00 -2.04 -26.08
CA TYR A 127 -10.38 -1.59 -24.74
C TYR A 127 -11.00 -0.19 -24.75
N GLN A 128 -10.41 0.76 -25.50
CA GLN A 128 -10.91 2.13 -25.59
C GLN A 128 -12.24 2.23 -26.34
N LYS A 129 -12.43 1.47 -27.43
CA LYS A 129 -13.53 1.69 -28.37
C LYS A 129 -14.70 0.73 -28.21
N PHE A 130 -14.45 -0.48 -27.70
CA PHE A 130 -15.49 -1.52 -27.63
C PHE A 130 -15.97 -1.81 -26.22
N LYS A 131 -15.18 -1.47 -25.19
CA LYS A 131 -15.48 -1.89 -23.83
C LYS A 131 -15.76 -0.76 -22.84
N GLU A 132 -15.52 0.51 -23.15
CA GLU A 132 -15.65 1.66 -22.20
C GLU A 132 -15.06 1.37 -20.80
N GLU A 133 -14.19 0.35 -20.70
CA GLU A 133 -13.70 -0.26 -19.48
C GLU A 133 -12.19 -0.13 -19.53
N ASP A 134 -11.63 0.36 -18.44
CA ASP A 134 -10.22 0.68 -18.40
C ASP A 134 -9.32 -0.58 -18.43
N PRO A 135 -8.26 -0.60 -19.27
CA PRO A 135 -7.37 -1.75 -19.36
C PRO A 135 -6.53 -1.98 -18.09
N LEU A 136 -6.22 -0.97 -17.28
CA LEU A 136 -5.31 -1.11 -16.15
C LEU A 136 -5.88 -1.91 -15.00
N GLY A 137 -7.16 -1.74 -14.67
CA GLY A 137 -7.81 -2.59 -13.68
C GLY A 137 -7.70 -4.08 -14.05
N LYS A 138 -7.87 -4.43 -15.32
CA LYS A 138 -7.70 -5.80 -15.80
C LYS A 138 -6.26 -6.25 -15.85
N ILE A 139 -5.32 -5.39 -16.24
CA ILE A 139 -3.88 -5.70 -16.25
C ILE A 139 -3.40 -5.97 -14.83
N LEU A 140 -3.71 -5.08 -13.89
CA LEU A 140 -3.37 -5.25 -12.48
C LEU A 140 -4.08 -6.47 -11.87
N ALA A 141 -5.31 -6.78 -12.27
CA ALA A 141 -6.00 -8.00 -11.83
C ALA A 141 -5.42 -9.27 -12.43
N HIS A 142 -5.00 -9.24 -13.70
CA HIS A 142 -4.34 -10.36 -14.36
C HIS A 142 -3.03 -10.73 -13.67
N PHE A 143 -2.31 -9.74 -13.15
CA PHE A 143 -1.09 -9.95 -12.36
C PHE A 143 -1.34 -10.13 -10.87
N GLU A 144 -2.60 -10.32 -10.48
CA GLU A 144 -3.00 -10.51 -9.09
C GLU A 144 -2.48 -9.38 -8.17
N ILE A 145 -2.38 -8.16 -8.69
CA ILE A 145 -1.98 -6.99 -7.91
C ILE A 145 -3.23 -6.38 -7.26
N VAL A 146 -4.33 -6.24 -8.02
CA VAL A 146 -5.60 -5.69 -7.52
C VAL A 146 -6.77 -6.59 -7.89
N THR A 147 -7.86 -6.53 -7.14
CA THR A 147 -9.14 -7.12 -7.53
C THR A 147 -10.07 -6.01 -8.00
N VAL A 148 -10.62 -6.12 -9.21
CA VAL A 148 -11.61 -5.14 -9.71
C VAL A 148 -13.00 -5.60 -9.29
N LYS A 149 -13.75 -4.75 -8.57
CA LYS A 149 -15.17 -4.95 -8.26
C LYS A 149 -15.90 -3.62 -8.37
N ASP A 150 -16.97 -3.59 -9.15
CA ASP A 150 -17.83 -2.39 -9.31
C ASP A 150 -17.01 -1.13 -9.67
N ASP A 151 -16.08 -1.25 -10.63
CA ASP A 151 -15.15 -0.20 -11.09
C ASP A 151 -14.18 0.35 -10.03
N LEU A 152 -14.12 -0.29 -8.86
CA LEU A 152 -13.15 0.00 -7.82
C LEU A 152 -12.01 -1.02 -7.85
N LEU A 153 -10.80 -0.53 -7.62
CA LEU A 153 -9.58 -1.32 -7.53
C LEU A 153 -9.29 -1.63 -6.06
N TYR A 154 -9.43 -2.89 -5.68
CA TYR A 154 -9.13 -3.40 -4.35
C TYR A 154 -7.71 -3.93 -4.33
N LEU A 155 -6.79 -3.18 -3.76
CA LEU A 155 -5.40 -3.57 -3.53
C LEU A 155 -5.30 -4.24 -2.16
N ASP A 156 -5.31 -5.58 -2.18
CA ASP A 156 -5.11 -6.39 -0.98
C ASP A 156 -3.62 -6.70 -0.81
N LEU A 157 -3.01 -6.00 0.15
CA LEU A 157 -1.60 -6.10 0.48
C LEU A 157 -1.28 -7.29 1.38
N ASN A 158 -2.27 -8.00 1.93
CA ASN A 158 -2.04 -9.13 2.83
C ASN A 158 -1.17 -10.21 2.18
N ARG A 159 -1.34 -10.42 0.88
CA ARG A 159 -0.51 -11.35 0.09
C ARG A 159 1.02 -11.08 0.16
N TRP A 160 1.41 -9.83 0.43
CA TRP A 160 2.80 -9.41 0.62
C TRP A 160 3.13 -9.15 2.09
N PHE A 161 2.28 -8.42 2.81
CA PHE A 161 2.53 -7.97 4.19
C PHE A 161 2.28 -9.08 5.22
N GLY A 162 1.28 -9.94 5.01
CA GLY A 162 0.96 -11.08 5.86
C GLY A 162 2.07 -12.12 5.97
N LYS A 163 3.00 -12.13 5.01
CA LYS A 163 4.18 -13.02 5.03
C LYS A 163 5.34 -12.48 5.87
N LYS A 164 5.22 -11.28 6.44
CA LYS A 164 6.29 -10.60 7.19
C LYS A 164 5.87 -10.38 8.65
N PRO A 165 6.39 -11.18 9.59
CA PRO A 165 6.03 -11.07 11.01
C PRO A 165 6.22 -9.66 11.58
N SER A 166 7.29 -8.97 11.20
CA SER A 166 7.57 -7.60 11.66
C SER A 166 6.52 -6.58 11.22
N ILE A 167 5.90 -6.77 10.06
CA ILE A 167 4.83 -5.88 9.57
C ILE A 167 3.55 -6.18 10.34
N ILE A 168 3.21 -7.44 10.51
CA ILE A 168 2.04 -7.86 11.28
C ILE A 168 2.12 -7.42 12.73
N GLU A 169 3.29 -7.53 13.37
CA GLU A 169 3.51 -7.05 14.74
C GLU A 169 3.40 -5.52 14.86
N THR A 170 3.76 -4.78 13.82
CA THR A 170 3.57 -3.32 13.80
C THR A 170 2.08 -2.99 13.62
N LEU A 171 1.40 -3.70 12.72
CA LEU A 171 -0.02 -3.52 12.43
C LEU A 171 -0.96 -4.08 13.52
N SER A 172 -0.45 -4.91 14.44
CA SER A 172 -1.18 -5.31 15.65
C SER A 172 -1.17 -4.21 16.72
N LYS A 173 -0.22 -3.26 16.62
CA LYS A 173 -0.09 -2.10 17.53
C LYS A 173 -0.71 -0.84 16.94
N VAL A 174 -0.86 -0.78 15.62
CA VAL A 174 -1.37 0.38 14.88
C VAL A 174 -2.48 -0.04 13.92
N HIS A 175 -3.67 0.53 14.14
CA HIS A 175 -4.85 0.29 13.32
C HIS A 175 -5.17 1.53 12.49
N VAL A 176 -4.89 1.47 11.20
CA VAL A 176 -5.26 2.52 10.25
C VAL A 176 -6.68 2.29 9.75
N ASN A 177 -7.52 3.30 9.92
CA ASN A 177 -8.93 3.25 9.52
C ASN A 177 -9.26 4.19 8.35
N ARG A 178 -8.41 5.20 8.12
CA ARG A 178 -8.62 6.20 7.08
C ARG A 178 -7.30 6.71 6.55
N ALA A 179 -7.29 7.09 5.29
CA ALA A 179 -6.22 7.90 4.72
C ALA A 179 -6.75 8.94 3.73
N ARG A 180 -5.95 9.97 3.46
CA ARG A 180 -6.23 11.03 2.50
C ARG A 180 -4.94 11.41 1.80
N VAL A 181 -5.02 11.56 0.48
CA VAL A 181 -3.90 12.04 -0.32
C VAL A 181 -3.81 13.57 -0.21
N ARG A 182 -2.63 14.06 0.14
CA ARG A 182 -2.21 15.46 0.07
C ARG A 182 -1.02 15.57 -0.89
N PRO A 183 -0.67 16.78 -1.38
CA PRO A 183 0.50 16.95 -2.23
C PRO A 183 1.77 16.38 -1.57
N ALA A 184 2.43 15.45 -2.26
CA ALA A 184 3.64 14.74 -1.81
C ALA A 184 3.51 13.93 -0.49
N GLU A 185 2.31 13.77 0.07
CA GLU A 185 2.09 13.09 1.34
C GLU A 185 0.79 12.29 1.35
N LEU A 186 0.82 11.08 1.91
CA LEU A 186 -0.36 10.30 2.25
C LEU A 186 -0.59 10.46 3.75
N ILE A 187 -1.66 11.16 4.11
CA ILE A 187 -2.05 11.35 5.49
C ILE A 187 -2.85 10.14 5.92
N VAL A 188 -2.39 9.47 6.97
CA VAL A 188 -3.01 8.26 7.49
C VAL A 188 -3.48 8.51 8.92
N TRP A 189 -4.73 8.16 9.21
CA TRP A 189 -5.25 8.19 10.57
C TRP A 189 -5.29 6.78 11.14
N GLY A 190 -4.62 6.63 12.28
CA GLY A 190 -4.56 5.35 12.96
C GLY A 190 -4.72 5.48 14.46
N ASN A 191 -5.37 4.47 15.04
CA ASN A 191 -5.42 4.26 16.47
C ASN A 191 -4.16 3.50 16.87
N VAL A 192 -3.48 4.01 17.89
CA VAL A 192 -2.27 3.39 18.43
C VAL A 192 -2.60 2.82 19.79
N ASN A 193 -2.37 1.53 19.96
CA ASN A 193 -2.42 0.91 21.27
C ASN A 193 -1.16 1.29 22.06
N LEU A 194 -1.24 2.43 22.74
CA LEU A 194 -0.16 2.95 23.58
C LEU A 194 0.19 1.96 24.70
N THR A 195 -0.75 1.13 25.13
CA THR A 195 -0.53 0.11 26.18
C THR A 195 0.47 -0.94 25.70
N ALA A 196 0.37 -1.40 24.45
CA ALA A 196 1.31 -2.38 23.86
C ALA A 196 2.70 -1.79 23.52
N ILE A 197 2.80 -0.46 23.38
CA ILE A 197 4.07 0.24 23.13
C ILE A 197 4.77 0.59 24.45
N LEU A 198 4.00 1.00 25.47
CA LEU A 198 4.53 1.37 26.79
C LEU A 198 4.79 0.16 27.69
N TYR A 199 4.01 -0.91 27.50
CA TYR A 199 4.21 -2.21 28.13
C TYR A 199 4.33 -3.25 27.01
N PRO A 200 5.52 -3.36 26.37
CA PRO A 200 5.81 -4.58 25.63
C PRO A 200 5.55 -5.76 26.57
N PRO A 201 4.86 -6.84 26.15
CA PRO A 201 4.71 -8.01 26.99
C PRO A 201 6.11 -8.42 27.42
N ASN A 202 6.38 -8.37 28.73
CA ASN A 202 7.63 -8.86 29.25
C ASN A 202 7.76 -10.31 28.78
N ASP A 203 8.91 -10.65 28.19
CA ASP A 203 9.35 -12.02 27.97
C ASP A 203 9.67 -12.69 29.32
N ASP A 204 8.74 -12.64 30.29
CA ASP A 204 8.86 -13.25 31.62
C ASP A 204 8.29 -14.70 31.61
N ASP A 205 8.61 -15.47 30.55
CA ASP A 205 8.44 -16.93 30.55
C ASP A 205 9.65 -17.64 29.92
N PHE A 206 10.85 -17.15 30.23
CA PHE A 206 12.06 -17.96 30.20
C PHE A 206 12.37 -18.38 31.64
N GLY A 207 12.33 -19.69 31.86
CA GLY A 207 12.49 -20.31 33.18
C GLY A 207 13.76 -19.87 33.91
N GLU A 208 13.69 -20.04 35.22
CA GLU A 208 14.81 -19.92 36.15
C GLU A 208 16.07 -20.60 35.61
N ASP A 209 17.00 -19.81 35.08
CA ASP A 209 18.41 -20.19 35.01
C ASP A 209 19.20 -19.04 35.67
N GLU A 210 19.82 -19.36 36.82
CA GLU A 210 20.79 -18.52 37.50
C GLU A 210 21.87 -18.05 36.52
N LEU A 211 21.86 -16.76 36.17
CA LEU A 211 23.00 -16.14 35.50
C LEU A 211 23.75 -15.27 36.50
N GLU A 212 24.97 -15.71 36.81
CA GLU A 212 25.92 -15.08 37.72
C GLU A 212 26.10 -13.58 37.47
N ASP A 213 26.14 -12.85 38.58
CA ASP A 213 26.21 -11.41 38.71
C ASP A 213 27.47 -10.84 38.01
N SER A 214 27.35 -10.44 36.75
CA SER A 214 28.48 -9.86 36.02
C SER A 214 28.80 -8.48 36.59
N THR A 215 29.92 -8.38 37.31
CA THR A 215 30.40 -7.13 37.91
C THR A 215 30.86 -6.17 36.81
N VAL A 216 30.00 -5.21 36.44
CA VAL A 216 30.34 -4.19 35.45
C VAL A 216 31.23 -3.11 36.10
N THR A 217 32.38 -2.81 35.49
CA THR A 217 33.28 -1.75 35.96
C THR A 217 32.84 -0.37 35.43
N PRO A 218 32.85 0.71 36.25
CA PRO A 218 32.42 2.02 35.79
C PRO A 218 33.31 2.60 34.68
N ILE A 219 32.68 3.25 33.70
CA ILE A 219 33.35 3.88 32.56
C ILE A 219 34.17 5.09 33.04
N GLN A 220 35.49 5.06 32.86
CA GLN A 220 36.37 6.21 33.12
C GLN A 220 36.53 7.08 31.87
N GLN A 221 36.19 8.36 31.97
CA GLN A 221 36.38 9.33 30.90
C GLN A 221 37.85 9.77 30.78
N LYS A 222 38.36 9.76 29.55
CA LYS A 222 39.73 10.17 29.20
C LYS A 222 39.90 11.69 29.37
N LYS A 223 40.76 12.14 30.30
CA LYS A 223 41.05 13.57 30.49
C LYS A 223 41.66 14.18 29.22
N ALA A 224 41.04 15.24 28.72
CA ALA A 224 41.56 16.03 27.61
C ALA A 224 42.89 16.71 28.01
N LYS A 225 43.95 16.48 27.23
CA LYS A 225 45.20 17.24 27.36
C LYS A 225 44.93 18.68 26.89
N ARG A 226 44.91 19.63 27.82
CA ARG A 226 45.10 21.05 27.49
C ARG A 226 46.55 21.25 27.06
N LYS A 227 46.74 21.84 25.87
CA LYS A 227 48.01 22.45 25.46
C LYS A 227 48.11 23.83 26.07
#